data_AF-A0A3S1FIS6-F1
#
_entry.id   AF-A0A3S1FIS6-F1
#
_cell.length_a   1.000
_cell.length_b   1.000
_cell.length_c   1.000
_cell.angle_alpha   90.00
_cell.angle_beta   90.00
_cell.angle_gamma   90.00
#
_symmetry.space_group_name_H-M   'P 1'
#
loop_
_entity.id
_entity.type
_entity.pdbx_description
1 polymer ?
#
loop_
_entity_poly.entity_id
_entity_poly.type
_entity_poly.pdbx_seq_one_letter_code
_entity_poly.pdbx_strand_id
1 'polypeptide(L)'
;LLSITDNIGLDGVIPPAGVIRRDPDDPYFVVAADKGTATFSDTANAISEKHGFWLDDAFASGGSAGYDHKKMGITAKGAWEAVKRHFREINRDIQTSSFTVVGVGDMSGDVFGNGMLLSPKTRLIAAFDHRD
;
A
#
# COMPACT_ATOMS: atom_id res chain seq x y z
N LEU A 1 1.45 -6.99 -19.86
CA LEU A 1 2.47 -7.21 -18.81
C LEU A 1 2.71 -8.69 -18.57
N LEU A 2 1.67 -9.48 -18.23
CA LEU A 2 1.81 -10.94 -18.14
C LEU A 2 2.35 -11.62 -19.41
N SER A 3 2.11 -11.02 -20.59
CA SER A 3 2.64 -11.51 -21.88
C SER A 3 4.12 -11.24 -22.13
N ILE A 4 4.80 -10.48 -21.26
CA ILE A 4 6.20 -10.05 -21.44
C ILE A 4 7.08 -10.35 -20.21
N THR A 5 6.54 -11.01 -19.19
CA THR A 5 7.27 -11.46 -18.00
C THR A 5 7.56 -12.96 -18.11
N ASP A 6 8.64 -13.42 -17.48
CA ASP A 6 8.84 -14.86 -17.29
C ASP A 6 7.75 -15.43 -16.35
N ASN A 7 7.41 -16.69 -16.51
CA ASN A 7 6.48 -17.44 -15.66
C ASN A 7 7.20 -18.63 -14.99
N ILE A 8 6.57 -19.31 -14.02
CA ILE A 8 7.10 -20.54 -13.41
C ILE A 8 6.16 -21.71 -13.72
N GLY A 9 6.71 -22.77 -14.33
CA GLY A 9 6.05 -24.05 -14.49
C GLY A 9 6.70 -25.15 -13.64
N LEU A 10 6.23 -26.38 -13.81
CA LEU A 10 6.73 -27.55 -13.07
C LEU A 10 8.24 -27.79 -13.27
N ASP A 11 8.74 -27.53 -14.48
CA ASP A 11 10.12 -27.83 -14.88
C ASP A 11 11.06 -26.61 -14.80
N GLY A 12 10.57 -25.47 -14.28
CA GLY A 12 11.35 -24.25 -14.10
C GLY A 12 10.74 -23.01 -14.75
N VAL A 13 11.60 -22.04 -15.07
CA VAL A 13 11.19 -20.73 -15.61
C VAL A 13 10.78 -20.87 -17.07
N ILE A 14 9.62 -20.28 -17.41
CA ILE A 14 9.05 -20.26 -18.76
C ILE A 14 9.16 -18.84 -19.32
N PRO A 15 10.05 -18.59 -20.30
CA PRO A 15 10.14 -17.28 -20.94
C PRO A 15 8.95 -16.95 -21.82
N PRO A 16 8.60 -15.65 -21.97
CA PRO A 16 7.55 -15.22 -22.87
C PRO A 16 7.94 -15.45 -24.33
N ALA A 17 6.99 -15.97 -25.11
CA ALA A 17 7.22 -16.29 -26.53
C ALA A 17 7.43 -15.02 -27.37
N GLY A 18 8.41 -15.05 -28.27
CA GLY A 18 8.67 -13.95 -29.21
C GLY A 18 9.29 -12.70 -28.57
N VAL A 19 9.81 -12.81 -27.34
CA VAL A 19 10.47 -11.71 -26.63
C VAL A 19 11.98 -11.96 -26.58
N ILE A 20 12.77 -10.95 -26.92
CA ILE A 20 14.22 -10.97 -26.72
C ILE A 20 14.48 -10.51 -25.28
N ARG A 21 14.98 -11.42 -24.46
CA ARG A 21 15.38 -11.15 -23.08
C ARG A 21 16.84 -10.69 -23.03
N ARG A 22 17.12 -9.59 -22.34
CA ARG A 22 18.48 -9.07 -22.12
C ARG A 22 18.98 -9.33 -20.70
N ASP A 23 18.06 -9.50 -19.77
CA ASP A 23 18.30 -9.75 -18.36
C ASP A 23 18.16 -11.25 -18.03
N PRO A 24 18.62 -11.70 -16.84
CA PRO A 24 18.41 -13.05 -16.34
C PRO A 24 16.93 -13.43 -16.20
N ASP A 25 16.65 -14.65 -15.73
CA ASP A 25 15.28 -15.07 -15.40
C ASP A 25 14.70 -14.15 -14.32
N ASP A 26 13.53 -13.58 -14.60
CA ASP A 26 12.79 -12.73 -13.67
C ASP A 26 11.28 -13.06 -13.72
N PRO A 27 10.87 -14.13 -13.01
CA PRO A 27 9.46 -14.48 -12.94
C PRO A 27 8.70 -13.65 -11.89
N TYR A 28 9.38 -12.88 -11.04
CA TYR A 28 8.76 -12.20 -9.91
C TYR A 28 8.25 -10.81 -10.30
N PHE A 29 7.06 -10.80 -10.92
CA PHE A 29 6.41 -9.56 -11.32
C PHE A 29 5.09 -9.36 -10.58
N VAL A 30 5.07 -8.40 -9.66
CA VAL A 30 3.90 -8.02 -8.85
C VAL A 30 3.48 -6.60 -9.20
N VAL A 31 2.18 -6.38 -9.40
CA VAL A 31 1.61 -5.05 -9.60
C VAL A 31 0.95 -4.53 -8.32
N ALA A 32 0.86 -3.22 -8.20
CA ALA A 32 0.18 -2.56 -7.09
C ALA A 32 -0.83 -1.56 -7.64
N ALA A 33 -1.89 -1.32 -6.89
CA ALA A 33 -2.85 -0.28 -7.24
C ALA A 33 -2.24 1.11 -7.10
N ASP A 34 -2.71 2.03 -7.95
CA ASP A 34 -2.44 3.47 -7.90
C ASP A 34 -3.78 4.23 -7.92
N LYS A 35 -3.73 5.56 -7.96
CA LYS A 35 -4.87 6.46 -8.02
C LYS A 35 -5.76 6.11 -9.21
N GLY A 36 -7.01 5.75 -8.90
CA GLY A 36 -8.02 5.38 -9.89
C GLY A 36 -8.05 3.89 -10.24
N THR A 37 -7.15 3.06 -9.70
CA THR A 37 -7.11 1.62 -9.98
C THR A 37 -7.23 0.74 -8.73
N ALA A 38 -7.56 1.32 -7.57
CA ALA A 38 -7.70 0.60 -6.30
C ALA A 38 -8.66 -0.60 -6.37
N THR A 39 -9.70 -0.54 -7.21
CA THR A 39 -10.67 -1.63 -7.38
C THR A 39 -10.25 -2.67 -8.42
N PHE A 40 -9.09 -2.52 -9.06
CA PHE A 40 -8.68 -3.37 -10.17
C PHE A 40 -7.74 -4.50 -9.78
N SER A 41 -7.24 -4.54 -8.54
CA SER A 41 -6.34 -5.61 -8.09
C SER A 41 -7.00 -6.99 -8.21
N ASP A 42 -8.28 -7.13 -7.83
CA ASP A 42 -9.03 -8.38 -8.03
C ASP A 42 -9.18 -8.74 -9.50
N THR A 43 -9.39 -7.74 -10.35
CA THR A 43 -9.48 -7.96 -11.81
C THR A 43 -8.14 -8.43 -12.37
N ALA A 44 -7.03 -7.84 -11.92
CA ALA A 44 -5.68 -8.22 -12.32
C ALA A 44 -5.34 -9.65 -11.87
N ASN A 45 -5.70 -10.03 -10.65
CA ASN A 45 -5.54 -11.38 -10.11
C ASN A 45 -6.36 -12.42 -10.89
N ALA A 46 -7.62 -12.12 -11.20
CA ALA A 46 -8.45 -13.01 -12.04
C ALA A 46 -7.90 -13.17 -13.47
N ILE A 47 -7.21 -12.16 -14.00
CA ILE A 47 -6.50 -12.26 -15.28
C ILE A 47 -5.25 -13.14 -15.14
N SER A 48 -4.46 -12.96 -14.07
CA SER A 48 -3.30 -13.79 -13.73
C SER A 48 -3.66 -15.28 -13.68
N GLU A 49 -4.69 -15.63 -12.93
CA GLU A 49 -5.28 -16.97 -12.83
C GLU A 49 -5.61 -17.55 -14.22
N LYS A 50 -6.37 -16.80 -15.03
CA LYS A 50 -6.77 -17.23 -16.38
C LYS A 50 -5.61 -17.47 -17.33
N HIS A 51 -4.50 -16.77 -17.12
CA HIS A 51 -3.28 -16.93 -17.90
C HIS A 51 -2.34 -18.01 -17.35
N GLY A 52 -2.69 -18.67 -16.24
CA GLY A 52 -1.84 -19.66 -15.59
C GLY A 52 -0.52 -19.07 -15.10
N PHE A 53 -0.54 -17.80 -14.67
CA PHE A 53 0.64 -17.14 -14.12
C PHE A 53 0.87 -17.63 -12.69
N TRP A 54 2.12 -17.95 -12.36
CA TRP A 54 2.46 -18.69 -11.14
C TRP A 54 2.13 -17.97 -9.83
N LEU A 55 2.07 -16.63 -9.85
CA LEU A 55 1.67 -15.83 -8.68
C LEU A 55 0.16 -15.85 -8.45
N ASP A 56 -0.64 -16.27 -9.42
CA ASP A 56 -2.09 -16.46 -9.28
C ASP A 56 -2.78 -15.21 -8.69
N ASP A 57 -3.45 -15.34 -7.55
CA ASP A 57 -4.10 -14.26 -6.80
C ASP A 57 -3.16 -13.33 -6.02
N ALA A 58 -1.85 -13.60 -6.03
CA ALA A 58 -0.82 -12.75 -5.47
C ALA A 58 -0.14 -11.85 -6.53
N PHE A 59 -0.59 -11.89 -7.78
CA PHE A 59 -0.04 -11.05 -8.86
C PHE A 59 -0.22 -9.55 -8.61
N ALA A 60 -1.38 -9.15 -8.09
CA ALA A 60 -1.72 -7.78 -7.74
C ALA A 60 -1.95 -7.64 -6.24
N SER A 61 -1.17 -6.76 -5.63
CA SER A 61 -1.36 -6.37 -4.24
C SER A 61 -2.57 -5.44 -4.07
N GLY A 62 -3.17 -5.45 -2.87
CA GLY A 62 -4.31 -4.58 -2.54
C GLY A 62 -5.67 -5.07 -3.07
N GLY A 63 -5.76 -6.33 -3.49
CA GLY A 63 -7.04 -6.99 -3.77
C GLY A 63 -7.83 -7.35 -2.51
N SER A 64 -9.01 -7.92 -2.72
CA SER A 64 -9.90 -8.45 -1.68
C SER A 64 -9.30 -9.60 -0.88
N ALA A 65 -8.45 -10.42 -1.52
CA ALA A 65 -7.61 -11.42 -0.86
C ALA A 65 -6.40 -10.72 -0.23
N GLY A 66 -6.56 -10.23 1.01
CA GLY A 66 -5.48 -9.58 1.73
C GLY A 66 -5.93 -8.68 2.88
N TYR A 67 -5.01 -7.82 3.33
CA TYR A 67 -5.24 -6.87 4.41
C TYR A 67 -5.71 -5.52 3.85
N ASP A 68 -6.84 -5.02 4.34
CA ASP A 68 -7.27 -3.64 4.09
C ASP A 68 -6.36 -2.68 4.87
N HIS A 69 -5.39 -2.10 4.16
CA HIS A 69 -4.41 -1.20 4.72
C HIS A 69 -5.03 0.05 5.36
N LYS A 70 -6.16 0.54 4.82
CA LYS A 70 -6.88 1.71 5.31
C LYS A 70 -7.62 1.38 6.61
N LYS A 71 -8.31 0.25 6.65
CA LYS A 71 -8.98 -0.27 7.87
C LYS A 71 -7.97 -0.56 8.98
N MET A 72 -6.79 -1.05 8.62
CA MET A 72 -5.73 -1.36 9.59
C MET A 72 -4.89 -0.13 9.99
N GLY A 73 -5.01 0.98 9.26
CA GLY A 73 -4.26 2.21 9.50
C GLY A 73 -2.76 2.06 9.23
N ILE A 74 -2.36 1.27 8.24
CA ILE A 74 -0.95 0.92 8.00
C ILE A 74 -0.14 2.18 7.69
N THR A 75 -0.63 3.03 6.78
CA THR A 75 0.08 4.26 6.41
C THR A 75 0.16 5.21 7.60
N ALA A 76 -0.94 5.37 8.34
CA ALA A 76 -0.98 6.22 9.52
C ALA A 76 0.02 5.76 10.60
N LYS A 77 0.09 4.45 10.89
CA LYS A 77 1.05 3.88 11.84
C LYS A 77 2.50 4.07 11.40
N GLY A 78 2.80 3.84 10.12
CA GLY A 78 4.13 4.07 9.58
C GLY A 78 4.56 5.54 9.66
N ALA A 79 3.68 6.45 9.24
CA ALA A 79 3.92 7.89 9.35
C ALA A 79 4.10 8.31 10.83
N TRP A 80 3.32 7.73 11.74
CA TRP A 80 3.40 8.04 13.16
C TRP A 80 4.75 7.70 13.79
N GLU A 81 5.40 6.61 13.36
CA GLU A 81 6.77 6.31 13.81
C GLU A 81 7.76 7.41 13.40
N ALA A 82 7.63 7.95 12.19
CA ALA A 82 8.44 9.09 11.75
C ALA A 82 8.15 10.36 12.57
N VAL A 83 6.87 10.64 12.87
CA VAL A 83 6.47 11.76 13.73
C VAL A 83 7.07 11.62 15.13
N LYS A 84 6.91 10.46 15.79
CA LYS A 84 7.52 10.20 17.10
C LYS A 84 9.02 10.39 17.09
N ARG A 85 9.70 9.88 16.05
CA ARG A 85 11.15 10.06 15.88
C ARG A 85 11.52 11.54 15.78
N HIS A 86 10.83 12.31 14.94
CA HIS A 86 11.09 13.74 14.76
C HIS A 86 10.95 14.52 16.08
N PHE A 87 9.89 14.27 16.84
CA PHE A 87 9.69 14.93 18.13
C PHE A 87 10.71 14.48 19.20
N ARG A 88 11.17 13.23 19.13
CA ARG A 88 12.27 12.74 20.00
C ARG A 88 13.58 13.48 19.75
N GLU A 89 13.88 13.85 18.50
CA GLU A 89 15.08 14.62 18.14
C GLU A 89 15.08 16.04 18.74
N ILE A 90 13.92 16.56 19.13
CA ILE A 90 13.77 17.84 19.85
C ILE A 90 13.38 17.65 21.33
N ASN A 91 13.66 16.47 21.90
CA ASN A 91 13.41 16.12 23.30
C ASN A 91 11.94 16.28 23.74
N ARG A 92 10.99 15.99 22.84
CA ARG A 92 9.56 16.05 23.13
C ARG A 92 8.90 14.70 22.92
N ASP A 93 8.22 14.22 23.96
CA ASP A 93 7.41 13.01 23.88
C ASP A 93 5.93 13.34 23.68
N ILE A 94 5.46 13.13 22.46
CA ILE A 94 4.07 13.36 22.03
C ILE A 94 3.10 12.23 22.44
N GLN A 95 3.59 11.17 23.07
CA GLN A 95 2.74 10.12 23.66
C GLN A 95 2.31 10.48 25.09
N THR A 96 3.10 11.29 25.80
CA THR A 96 2.81 11.71 27.18
C THR A 96 2.40 13.18 27.29
N SER A 97 2.90 14.04 26.39
CA SER A 97 2.65 15.48 26.39
C SER A 97 1.71 15.89 25.27
N SER A 98 0.74 16.77 25.57
CA SER A 98 -0.17 17.30 24.55
C SER A 98 0.53 18.11 23.47
N PHE A 99 0.04 18.02 22.24
CA PHE A 99 0.52 18.76 21.07
C PHE A 99 -0.66 19.06 20.14
N THR A 100 -0.54 20.10 19.33
CA THR A 100 -1.59 20.54 18.42
C THR A 100 -1.30 20.08 16.99
N VAL A 101 -2.35 19.75 16.24
CA VAL A 101 -2.26 19.35 14.84
C VAL A 101 -3.32 20.04 14.01
N VAL A 102 -3.02 20.19 12.72
CA VAL A 102 -3.98 20.56 11.69
C VAL A 102 -4.21 19.33 10.82
N GLY A 103 -5.47 18.92 10.67
CA GLY A 103 -5.87 17.85 9.77
C GLY A 103 -5.94 18.34 8.34
N VAL A 104 -5.35 17.61 7.40
CA VAL A 104 -5.42 17.90 5.97
C VAL A 104 -5.78 16.63 5.22
N GLY A 105 -6.86 16.70 4.45
CA GLY A 105 -7.44 15.56 3.75
C GLY A 105 -8.74 15.07 4.40
N ASP A 106 -9.29 13.98 3.86
CA ASP A 106 -10.51 13.38 4.38
C ASP A 106 -10.25 12.66 5.71
N MET A 107 -11.07 12.96 6.73
CA MET A 107 -11.01 12.29 8.03
C MET A 107 -11.34 10.79 7.93
N SER A 108 -12.12 10.38 6.92
CA SER A 108 -12.35 8.98 6.59
C SER A 108 -11.15 8.32 5.90
N GLY A 109 -10.15 9.10 5.50
CA GLY A 109 -8.89 8.64 4.90
C GLY A 109 -8.00 7.85 5.86
N ASP A 110 -6.97 7.19 5.33
CA ASP A 110 -6.05 6.40 6.14
C ASP A 110 -5.30 7.29 7.16
N VAL A 111 -4.57 8.31 6.69
CA VAL A 111 -3.63 9.05 7.56
C VAL A 111 -4.31 9.96 8.57
N PHE A 112 -5.25 10.82 8.16
CA PHE A 112 -5.83 11.80 9.07
C PHE A 112 -6.64 11.12 10.17
N GLY A 113 -7.67 10.35 9.80
CA GLY A 113 -8.52 9.65 10.77
C GLY A 113 -7.74 8.71 11.68
N ASN A 114 -7.03 7.74 11.10
CA ASN A 114 -6.30 6.76 11.92
C ASN A 114 -5.17 7.42 12.72
N GLY A 115 -4.50 8.44 12.18
CA GLY A 115 -3.41 9.15 12.87
C GLY A 115 -3.88 9.84 14.15
N MET A 116 -5.08 10.42 14.14
CA MET A 116 -5.68 11.05 15.33
C MET A 116 -5.91 10.06 16.49
N LEU A 117 -6.06 8.76 16.18
CA LEU A 117 -6.29 7.71 17.17
C LEU A 117 -4.99 7.18 17.81
N LEU A 118 -3.82 7.52 17.28
CA LEU A 118 -2.53 6.98 17.72
C LEU A 118 -1.96 7.66 18.97
N SER A 119 -2.62 8.70 19.49
CA SER A 119 -2.28 9.30 20.79
C SER A 119 -3.47 10.07 21.37
N PRO A 120 -3.84 9.83 22.65
CA PRO A 120 -4.85 10.63 23.35
C PRO A 120 -4.37 12.06 23.66
N LYS A 121 -3.10 12.37 23.37
CA LYS A 121 -2.50 13.69 23.60
C LYS A 121 -2.65 14.63 22.41
N THR A 122 -3.09 14.10 21.25
CA THR A 122 -3.32 14.85 20.03
C THR A 122 -4.46 15.84 20.21
N ARG A 123 -4.25 17.12 19.88
CA ARG A 123 -5.28 18.17 19.91
C ARG A 123 -5.47 18.73 18.51
N LEU A 124 -6.56 18.36 17.85
CA LEU A 124 -6.93 18.91 16.55
C LEU A 124 -7.38 20.37 16.73
N ILE A 125 -6.74 21.30 16.05
CA ILE A 125 -7.09 22.74 16.12
C ILE A 125 -7.70 23.28 14.83
N ALA A 126 -7.54 22.58 13.72
CA ALA A 126 -8.18 22.88 12.44
C ALA A 126 -8.23 21.62 11.58
N ALA A 127 -9.17 21.55 10.64
CA ALA A 127 -9.26 20.48 9.64
C ALA A 127 -9.62 21.07 8.28
N PHE A 128 -8.90 20.66 7.24
CA PHE A 128 -9.17 20.98 5.85
C PHE A 128 -9.58 19.69 5.14
N ASP A 129 -10.86 19.59 4.81
CA ASP A 129 -11.45 18.46 4.10
C ASP A 129 -11.93 18.91 2.71
N HIS A 130 -11.86 18.00 1.74
CA HIS A 130 -12.23 18.25 0.35
C HIS A 130 -13.58 17.61 -0.02
N ARG A 131 -14.25 16.98 0.95
CA ARG A 131 -15.63 16.51 0.80
C ARG A 131 -16.54 17.75 0.72
N ASP A 132 -17.26 17.85 -0.39
CA ASP A 132 -18.36 18.81 -0.56
C ASP A 132 -19.48 18.59 0.47
#